data_AF-A0A2S0MHE5-F1
#
_entry.id   AF-A0A2S0MHE5-F1
#
_cell.length_a   1.000
_cell.length_b   1.000
_cell.length_c   1.000
_cell.angle_alpha   90.00
_cell.angle_beta   90.00
_cell.angle_gamma   90.00
#
_symmetry.space_group_name_H-M   'P 1'
#
loop_
_entity.id
_entity.type
_entity.pdbx_description
1 polymer ?
#
loop_
_entity_poly.entity_id
_entity_poly.type
_entity_poly.pdbx_seq_one_letter_code
_entity_poly.pdbx_strand_id
1 'polypeptide(L)'
;MSDRSAPWAHSFFKLGAVALMAALAACTTPTSTSPAAPASSLPGAPAPTTPFYPAPSQPANAQHAPVLVLVPLPPLLHKRTQSALRLQPQQIWQLTYEGKPAFYLVEPCCDRMNTLHDAAGYARCAPTGGISGKGDGRCPAPLPPSDQMRLVWERAR
;
A
#
# COMPACT_ATOMS: atom_id res chain seq x y z
N MET A 1 -8.63 -65.12 8.27
CA MET A 1 -7.59 -65.52 7.29
C MET A 1 -7.56 -64.49 6.17
N SER A 2 -6.37 -63.91 5.94
CA SER A 2 -5.96 -63.09 4.78
C SER A 2 -6.62 -61.71 4.67
N ASP A 3 -6.06 -60.62 5.20
CA ASP A 3 -4.73 -60.01 4.95
C ASP A 3 -4.49 -59.66 3.48
N ARG A 4 -4.58 -58.36 3.16
CA ARG A 4 -3.87 -57.71 2.04
C ARG A 4 -3.57 -56.26 2.42
N SER A 5 -2.50 -56.14 3.20
CA SER A 5 -1.73 -54.92 3.40
C SER A 5 -1.09 -54.47 2.07
N ALA A 6 -1.18 -53.18 1.73
CA ALA A 6 -0.43 -52.56 0.62
C ALA A 6 0.40 -51.39 1.17
N PRO A 7 1.74 -51.40 1.01
CA PRO A 7 2.62 -50.36 1.56
C PRO A 7 2.74 -49.18 0.59
N TRP A 8 2.47 -47.97 1.09
CA TRP A 8 2.84 -46.72 0.41
C TRP A 8 4.34 -46.49 0.55
N ALA A 9 5.03 -46.40 -0.59
CA ALA A 9 6.45 -46.14 -0.67
C ALA A 9 6.76 -44.67 -0.35
N HIS A 10 7.57 -44.43 0.68
CA HIS A 10 8.13 -43.13 0.99
C HIS A 10 9.23 -42.78 -0.03
N SER A 11 9.02 -41.74 -0.83
CA SER A 11 10.07 -41.13 -1.64
C SER A 11 10.96 -40.26 -0.76
N PHE A 12 12.18 -40.73 -0.55
CA PHE A 12 13.27 -40.00 0.11
C PHE A 12 13.77 -38.89 -0.81
N PHE A 13 13.41 -37.63 -0.54
CA PHE A 13 14.01 -36.49 -1.20
C PHE A 13 15.36 -36.18 -0.53
N LYS A 14 16.43 -36.41 -1.28
CA LYS A 14 17.83 -36.27 -0.84
C LYS A 14 18.19 -34.80 -0.59
N LEU A 15 19.06 -34.62 0.41
CA LEU A 15 19.76 -33.41 0.78
C LEU A 15 20.38 -32.70 -0.44
N GLY A 16 20.13 -31.41 -0.56
CA GLY A 16 20.95 -30.47 -1.33
C GLY A 16 21.41 -29.35 -0.41
N ALA A 17 22.59 -29.51 0.19
CA ALA A 17 23.28 -28.45 0.90
C ALA A 17 23.82 -27.45 -0.13
N VAL A 18 23.32 -26.22 -0.13
CA VAL A 18 23.92 -25.11 -0.89
C VAL A 18 24.69 -24.25 0.10
N ALA A 19 26.01 -24.30 -0.03
CA ALA A 19 26.95 -23.51 0.75
C ALA A 19 27.05 -22.09 0.19
N LEU A 20 27.06 -21.14 1.14
CA LEU A 20 27.96 -19.99 1.27
C LEU A 20 28.24 -19.12 0.02
N MET A 21 27.87 -17.85 0.09
CA MET A 21 28.83 -16.75 -0.06
C MET A 21 28.26 -15.44 0.52
N ALA A 22 28.92 -14.93 1.55
CA ALA A 22 28.72 -13.60 2.10
C ALA A 22 29.47 -12.58 1.22
N ALA A 23 28.78 -11.54 0.78
CA ALA A 23 29.39 -10.37 0.15
C ALA A 23 29.07 -9.13 1.00
N LEU A 24 30.07 -8.67 1.74
CA LEU A 24 30.08 -7.39 2.43
C LEU A 24 30.30 -6.30 1.38
N ALA A 25 29.28 -5.49 1.10
CA ALA A 25 29.42 -4.26 0.33
C ALA A 25 29.46 -3.08 1.28
N ALA A 26 30.62 -2.42 1.31
CA ALA A 26 30.94 -1.29 2.16
C ALA A 26 30.12 -0.04 1.82
N CYS A 27 29.81 0.72 2.87
CA CYS A 27 29.10 2.00 2.84
C CYS A 27 29.93 3.08 2.14
N THR A 28 29.35 3.79 1.17
CA THR A 28 29.80 5.12 0.77
C THR A 28 28.60 6.02 0.51
N THR A 29 28.28 6.89 1.46
CA THR A 29 27.34 8.00 1.28
C THR A 29 28.05 9.18 0.62
N PRO A 30 27.60 9.70 -0.53
CA PRO A 30 28.04 11.00 -1.00
C PRO A 30 27.24 12.12 -0.31
N THR A 31 27.90 12.86 0.56
CA THR A 31 27.44 14.17 1.05
C THR A 31 27.71 15.21 -0.04
N SER A 32 26.67 15.70 -0.71
CA SER A 32 26.77 16.87 -1.59
C SER A 32 26.18 18.09 -0.89
N THR A 33 27.06 18.88 -0.29
CA THR A 33 26.78 20.21 0.25
C THR A 33 26.81 21.19 -0.92
N SER A 34 25.66 21.83 -1.22
CA SER A 34 25.54 22.85 -2.26
C SER A 34 25.55 24.24 -1.63
N PRO A 35 26.55 25.11 -1.90
CA PRO A 35 26.46 26.51 -1.53
C PRO A 35 25.88 27.38 -2.67
N ALA A 36 24.87 28.13 -2.26
CA ALA A 36 24.34 29.41 -2.72
C ALA A 36 24.86 30.06 -4.03
N ALA A 37 23.89 30.49 -4.82
CA ALA A 37 23.99 31.38 -5.97
C ALA A 37 24.50 32.79 -5.60
N PRO A 38 25.16 33.50 -6.54
CA PRO A 38 25.20 34.96 -6.53
C PRO A 38 24.11 35.54 -7.43
N ALA A 39 23.40 36.53 -6.87
CA ALA A 39 22.46 37.39 -7.55
C ALA A 39 23.17 38.28 -8.58
N SER A 40 22.57 38.42 -9.77
CA SER A 40 22.93 39.44 -10.74
C SER A 40 21.69 40.29 -11.02
N SER A 41 21.77 41.55 -10.61
CA SER A 41 20.86 42.65 -10.93
C SER A 41 21.25 43.27 -12.28
N LEU A 42 20.26 43.75 -13.06
CA LEU A 42 20.29 44.90 -13.99
C LEU A 42 18.98 44.96 -14.83
N PRO A 43 18.68 46.07 -15.56
CA PRO A 43 17.47 46.86 -15.32
C PRO A 43 16.45 46.87 -16.47
N GLY A 44 15.23 47.34 -16.13
CA GLY A 44 14.37 48.19 -16.96
C GLY A 44 14.03 47.72 -18.38
N ALA A 45 12.85 47.10 -18.54
CA ALA A 45 12.16 47.01 -19.83
C ALA A 45 10.74 47.58 -19.69
N PRO A 46 10.22 48.31 -20.70
CA PRO A 46 8.93 48.99 -20.63
C PRO A 46 7.75 48.00 -20.63
N ALA A 47 6.70 48.38 -19.93
CA ALA A 47 5.48 47.60 -19.73
C ALA A 47 4.82 47.17 -21.05
N PRO A 48 4.50 45.87 -21.24
CA PRO A 48 3.61 45.45 -22.31
C PRO A 48 2.16 45.76 -21.91
N THR A 49 1.48 46.55 -22.75
CA THR A 49 0.03 46.76 -22.65
C THR A 49 -0.68 45.45 -22.97
N THR A 50 -1.09 44.71 -21.94
CA THR A 50 -1.91 43.50 -22.11
C THR A 50 -3.29 43.86 -22.63
N PRO A 51 -3.79 43.24 -23.71
CA PRO A 51 -5.20 43.30 -24.04
C PRO A 51 -5.99 42.58 -22.94
N PHE A 52 -7.05 43.22 -22.44
CA PHE A 52 -8.03 42.62 -21.55
C PHE A 52 -8.71 41.46 -22.28
N TYR A 53 -8.25 40.23 -22.03
CA TYR A 53 -9.02 39.03 -22.34
C TYR A 53 -10.08 38.86 -21.26
N PRO A 54 -11.39 38.80 -21.58
CA PRO A 54 -12.38 38.40 -20.60
C PRO A 54 -12.08 36.96 -20.17
N ALA A 55 -12.00 36.76 -18.86
CA ALA A 55 -11.82 35.45 -18.27
C ALA A 55 -12.90 34.49 -18.82
N PRO A 56 -12.55 33.27 -19.27
CA PRO A 56 -13.55 32.29 -19.61
C PRO A 56 -14.34 31.98 -18.33
N SER A 57 -15.60 32.38 -18.31
CA SER A 57 -16.58 31.99 -17.31
C SER A 57 -16.74 30.48 -17.38
N GLN A 58 -15.99 29.76 -16.54
CA GLN A 58 -16.23 28.34 -16.32
C GLN A 58 -17.61 28.21 -15.68
N PRO A 59 -18.56 27.47 -16.28
CA PRO A 59 -19.75 27.10 -15.55
C PRO A 59 -19.30 26.24 -14.35
N ALA A 60 -19.86 26.57 -13.19
CA ALA A 60 -19.70 25.83 -11.95
C ALA A 60 -20.15 24.37 -12.16
N ASN A 61 -19.26 23.52 -12.68
CA ASN A 61 -19.48 22.09 -12.68
C ASN A 61 -19.06 21.61 -11.29
N ALA A 62 -20.07 21.43 -10.44
CA ALA A 62 -19.97 20.79 -9.15
C ALA A 62 -19.44 19.36 -9.31
N GLN A 63 -18.13 19.22 -9.41
CA GLN A 63 -17.48 17.92 -9.44
C GLN A 63 -17.09 17.54 -8.02
N HIS A 64 -18.05 16.87 -7.38
CA HIS A 64 -17.87 15.89 -6.31
C HIS A 64 -16.90 16.30 -5.19
N ALA A 65 -17.43 17.00 -4.19
CA ALA A 65 -16.93 16.78 -2.83
C ALA A 65 -17.00 15.26 -2.58
N PRO A 66 -15.90 14.59 -2.17
CA PRO A 66 -15.96 13.19 -1.83
C PRO A 66 -16.87 13.08 -0.63
N VAL A 67 -18.13 12.70 -0.87
CA VAL A 67 -19.00 12.23 0.19
C VAL A 67 -18.25 11.02 0.73
N LEU A 68 -17.70 11.18 1.93
CA LEU A 68 -17.13 10.10 2.73
C LEU A 68 -18.31 9.20 3.10
N VAL A 69 -18.80 8.43 2.12
CA VAL A 69 -19.78 7.39 2.34
C VAL A 69 -19.08 6.40 3.26
N LEU A 70 -19.53 6.36 4.50
CA LEU A 70 -19.11 5.33 5.42
C LEU A 70 -19.63 4.01 4.86
N VAL A 71 -18.76 3.23 4.23
CA VAL A 71 -19.13 1.95 3.65
C VAL A 71 -19.04 0.93 4.79
N PRO A 72 -20.13 0.20 5.10
CA PRO A 72 -20.08 -0.89 6.05
C PRO A 72 -19.00 -1.91 5.66
N LEU A 73 -18.39 -2.57 6.65
CA LEU A 73 -17.37 -3.56 6.39
C LEU A 73 -17.95 -4.70 5.50
N PRO A 74 -17.34 -5.03 4.35
CA PRO A 74 -17.83 -6.07 3.46
C PRO A 74 -17.86 -7.45 4.15
N PRO A 75 -18.78 -8.36 3.77
CA PRO A 75 -18.92 -9.66 4.42
C PRO A 75 -17.61 -10.49 4.48
N LEU A 76 -16.79 -10.43 3.43
CA LEU A 76 -15.49 -11.14 3.40
C LEU A 76 -14.53 -10.62 4.47
N LEU A 77 -14.51 -9.30 4.69
CA LEU A 77 -13.66 -8.67 5.70
C LEU A 77 -14.26 -8.85 7.10
N HIS A 78 -15.58 -8.80 7.23
CA HIS A 78 -16.26 -9.12 8.48
C HIS A 78 -15.96 -10.56 8.94
N LYS A 79 -15.89 -11.52 8.01
CA LYS A 79 -15.46 -12.89 8.35
C LYS A 79 -14.02 -12.94 8.86
N ARG A 80 -13.12 -12.10 8.35
CA ARG A 80 -11.72 -12.00 8.81
C ARG A 80 -11.64 -11.49 10.24
N THR A 81 -12.50 -10.54 10.64
CA THR A 81 -12.57 -10.04 12.02
C THR A 81 -13.14 -11.07 13.01
N GLN A 82 -13.63 -12.21 12.56
CA GLN A 82 -14.13 -13.29 13.42
C GLN A 82 -13.18 -14.50 13.47
N SER A 83 -12.04 -14.42 12.76
CA SER A 83 -11.05 -15.50 12.75
C SER A 83 -10.28 -15.60 14.08
N ALA A 84 -9.58 -16.73 14.28
CA ALA A 84 -8.74 -16.91 15.46
C ALA A 84 -7.74 -15.76 15.62
N LEU A 85 -7.43 -15.37 16.86
CA LEU A 85 -6.64 -14.16 17.16
C LEU A 85 -5.33 -14.06 16.36
N ARG A 86 -4.66 -15.19 16.11
CA ARG A 86 -3.41 -15.26 15.34
C ARG A 86 -3.56 -15.00 13.84
N LEU A 87 -4.76 -15.17 13.29
CA LEU A 87 -5.10 -15.01 11.87
C LEU A 87 -5.94 -13.76 11.60
N GLN A 88 -6.50 -13.19 12.66
CA GLN A 88 -7.29 -11.99 12.62
C GLN A 88 -6.39 -10.79 12.29
N PRO A 89 -6.84 -9.86 11.43
CA PRO A 89 -6.12 -8.61 11.22
C PRO A 89 -5.98 -7.85 12.56
N GLN A 90 -4.98 -6.98 12.65
CA GLN A 90 -4.85 -6.03 13.75
C GLN A 90 -5.83 -4.87 13.57
N GLN A 91 -5.88 -4.34 12.35
CA GLN A 91 -6.65 -3.15 12.00
C GLN A 91 -7.20 -3.27 10.60
N ILE A 92 -8.36 -2.65 10.39
CA ILE A 92 -8.95 -2.42 9.08
C ILE A 92 -9.22 -0.94 8.93
N TRP A 93 -8.65 -0.36 7.88
CA TRP A 93 -8.78 1.05 7.52
C TRP A 93 -9.61 1.18 6.25
N GLN A 94 -10.57 2.11 6.23
CA GLN A 94 -11.28 2.51 5.03
C GLN A 94 -10.60 3.74 4.43
N LEU A 95 -10.49 3.76 3.10
CA LEU A 95 -9.86 4.84 2.35
C LEU A 95 -10.45 4.93 0.94
N THR A 96 -10.10 6.00 0.23
CA THR A 96 -10.29 6.10 -1.21
C THR A 96 -8.99 5.72 -1.91
N TYR A 97 -9.06 4.75 -2.81
CA TYR A 97 -7.93 4.30 -3.62
C TYR A 97 -8.35 4.24 -5.08
N GLU A 98 -7.59 4.89 -5.96
CA GLU A 98 -7.95 5.06 -7.38
C GLU A 98 -9.38 5.61 -7.59
N GLY A 99 -9.80 6.54 -6.73
CA GLY A 99 -11.13 7.16 -6.77
C GLY A 99 -12.28 6.26 -6.31
N LYS A 100 -12.01 5.06 -5.79
CA LYS A 100 -13.01 4.09 -5.32
C LYS A 100 -12.84 3.79 -3.83
N PRO A 101 -13.92 3.43 -3.11
CA PRO A 101 -13.80 2.97 -1.73
C PRO A 101 -13.02 1.65 -1.68
N ALA A 102 -12.09 1.58 -0.74
CA ALA A 102 -11.20 0.45 -0.52
C ALA A 102 -10.94 0.24 0.98
N PHE A 103 -10.42 -0.93 1.32
CA PHE A 103 -10.09 -1.32 2.68
C PHE A 103 -8.66 -1.82 2.78
N TYR A 104 -7.87 -1.24 3.67
CA TYR A 104 -6.51 -1.64 3.94
C TYR A 104 -6.44 -2.47 5.23
N LEU A 105 -5.96 -3.70 5.13
CA LEU A 105 -5.84 -4.66 6.23
C LEU A 105 -4.41 -4.70 6.74
N VAL A 106 -4.23 -4.43 8.03
CA VAL A 106 -2.94 -4.60 8.72
C VAL A 106 -2.92 -5.98 9.38
N GLU A 107 -2.01 -6.85 8.94
CA GLU A 107 -1.88 -8.20 9.46
C GLU A 107 -1.09 -8.24 10.79
N PRO A 108 -1.27 -9.28 11.61
CA PRO A 108 -0.68 -9.35 12.95
C PRO A 108 0.82 -9.68 13.00
N CYS A 109 1.42 -10.15 11.91
CA CYS A 109 2.83 -10.55 11.84
C CYS A 109 3.53 -9.92 10.63
N CYS A 110 4.80 -9.58 10.79
CA CYS A 110 5.60 -8.88 9.78
C CYS A 110 5.86 -9.69 8.51
N ASP A 111 5.80 -11.03 8.56
CA ASP A 111 5.95 -11.92 7.39
C ASP A 111 4.66 -12.05 6.55
N ARG A 112 3.54 -11.52 7.07
CA ARG A 112 2.26 -11.50 6.38
C ARG A 112 2.11 -10.20 5.60
N MET A 113 1.39 -10.31 4.51
CA MET A 113 1.22 -9.22 3.58
C MET A 113 0.03 -8.35 4.01
N ASN A 114 0.23 -7.04 4.16
CA ASN A 114 -0.87 -6.12 4.47
C ASN A 114 -1.62 -5.81 3.18
N THR A 115 -2.84 -6.33 3.06
CA THR A 115 -3.56 -6.34 1.79
C THR A 115 -4.51 -5.15 1.63
N LEU A 116 -4.55 -4.60 0.43
CA LEU A 116 -5.57 -3.65 0.01
C LEU A 116 -6.71 -4.40 -0.69
N HIS A 117 -7.94 -4.14 -0.26
CA HIS A 117 -9.15 -4.76 -0.77
C HIS A 117 -10.06 -3.72 -1.42
N ASP A 118 -10.80 -4.13 -2.45
CA ASP A 118 -11.84 -3.29 -3.04
C ASP A 118 -13.10 -3.21 -2.15
N ALA A 119 -14.10 -2.45 -2.62
CA ALA A 119 -15.36 -2.25 -1.93
C ALA A 119 -16.16 -3.54 -1.66
N ALA A 120 -15.90 -4.62 -2.41
CA ALA A 120 -16.53 -5.92 -2.20
C ALA A 120 -15.72 -6.82 -1.23
N GLY A 121 -14.52 -6.39 -0.84
CA GLY A 121 -13.63 -7.11 0.07
C GLY A 121 -12.63 -8.04 -0.63
N TYR A 122 -12.52 -8.00 -1.96
CA TYR A 122 -11.52 -8.81 -2.68
C TYR A 122 -10.15 -8.16 -2.62
N ALA A 123 -9.11 -8.96 -2.33
CA ALA A 123 -7.74 -8.48 -2.29
C ALA A 123 -7.26 -8.07 -3.69
N ARG A 124 -6.65 -6.90 -3.79
CA ARG A 124 -6.17 -6.29 -5.05
C ARG A 124 -4.65 -6.34 -5.14
N CYS A 125 -3.97 -5.95 -4.08
CA CYS A 125 -2.52 -5.91 -3.98
C CYS A 125 -2.12 -5.80 -2.51
N ALA A 126 -0.83 -5.70 -2.25
CA ALA A 126 -0.30 -5.42 -0.93
C ALA A 126 0.72 -4.29 -0.95
N PRO A 127 0.37 -3.10 -0.41
CA PRO A 127 1.29 -1.98 -0.38
C PRO A 127 2.43 -2.15 0.63
N THR A 128 2.25 -2.94 1.69
CA THR A 128 3.28 -3.16 2.72
C THR A 128 3.22 -4.58 3.31
N GLY A 129 4.11 -4.87 4.25
CA GLY A 129 4.20 -6.17 4.92
C GLY A 129 5.07 -7.15 4.15
N GLY A 130 4.96 -8.43 4.51
CA GLY A 130 5.86 -9.47 4.05
C GLY A 130 7.27 -9.32 4.64
N ILE A 131 8.14 -10.30 4.38
CA ILE A 131 9.48 -10.38 4.98
C ILE A 131 10.30 -9.08 4.79
N SER A 132 10.14 -8.41 3.65
CA SER A 132 10.85 -7.16 3.33
C SER A 132 10.15 -5.89 3.85
N GLY A 133 8.89 -5.98 4.27
CA GLY A 133 8.03 -4.85 4.60
C GLY A 133 7.50 -4.07 3.39
N LYS A 134 7.99 -4.36 2.16
CA LYS A 134 7.70 -3.58 0.95
C LYS A 134 6.41 -3.97 0.24
N GLY A 135 5.66 -4.93 0.75
CA GLY A 135 4.48 -5.41 0.06
C GLY A 135 4.80 -6.33 -1.12
N ASP A 136 3.86 -6.48 -2.05
CA ASP A 136 3.99 -7.33 -3.23
C ASP A 136 4.49 -6.59 -4.48
N GLY A 137 4.59 -5.26 -4.43
CA GLY A 137 5.00 -4.43 -5.57
C GLY A 137 3.98 -4.37 -6.71
N ARG A 138 2.72 -4.79 -6.48
CA ARG A 138 1.67 -4.85 -7.50
C ARG A 138 0.65 -3.70 -7.41
N CYS A 139 0.74 -2.87 -6.36
CA CYS A 139 -0.16 -1.74 -6.20
C CYS A 139 0.16 -0.64 -7.24
N PRO A 140 -0.84 -0.16 -8.01
CA PRO A 140 -0.62 0.85 -9.05
C PRO A 140 -0.29 2.25 -8.52
N ALA A 141 -0.61 2.53 -7.26
CA ALA A 141 -0.36 3.80 -6.59
C ALA A 141 0.06 3.57 -5.13
N PRO A 142 0.78 4.51 -4.50
CA PRO A 142 1.04 4.46 -3.07
C PRO A 142 -0.27 4.59 -2.27
N LEU A 143 -0.26 4.08 -1.03
CA LEU A 143 -1.33 4.38 -0.09
C LEU A 143 -1.38 5.89 0.21
N PRO A 144 -2.58 6.45 0.47
CA PRO A 144 -2.68 7.81 0.98
C PRO A 144 -2.02 7.92 2.38
N PRO A 145 -1.81 9.13 2.90
CA PRO A 145 -1.35 9.28 4.27
C PRO A 145 -2.47 8.88 5.28
N SER A 146 -2.08 8.53 6.50
CA SER A 146 -2.99 7.94 7.50
C SER A 146 -4.12 8.86 7.96
N ASP A 147 -3.94 10.18 7.86
CA ASP A 147 -4.96 11.20 8.17
C ASP A 147 -6.12 11.21 7.15
N GLN A 148 -5.90 10.64 5.96
CA GLN A 148 -6.93 10.43 4.94
C GLN A 148 -7.57 9.03 5.03
N MET A 149 -7.15 8.21 5.99
CA MET A 149 -7.72 6.90 6.25
C MET A 149 -8.58 6.93 7.50
N ARG A 150 -9.65 6.14 7.50
CA ARG A 150 -10.55 5.99 8.65
C ARG A 150 -10.42 4.60 9.22
N LEU A 151 -10.04 4.47 10.49
CA LEU A 151 -10.09 3.19 11.19
C LEU A 151 -11.55 2.74 11.31
N VAL A 152 -11.88 1.56 10.77
CA VAL A 152 -13.24 0.99 10.83
C VAL A 152 -13.35 -0.20 11.76
N TRP A 153 -12.23 -0.86 12.05
CA TRP A 153 -12.19 -1.97 12.99
C TRP A 153 -10.77 -2.14 13.53
N GLU A 154 -10.65 -2.43 14.82
CA GLU A 154 -9.40 -2.77 15.48
C GLU A 154 -9.63 -3.97 16.40
N ARG A 155 -8.62 -4.85 16.44
CA ARG A 155 -8.63 -6.03 17.27
C ARG A 155 -8.60 -5.65 18.75
N ALA A 156 -9.50 -6.24 19.54
CA ALA A 156 -9.46 -6.11 20.99
C ALA A 156 -8.13 -6.66 21.55
N ARG A 157 -7.57 -5.95 22.53
CA ARG A 157 -6.35 -6.36 23.23
C ARG A 157 -6.62 -7.46 24.24
#